data_AF-A0A097EPC4-F1
#
_entry.id   AF-A0A097EPC4-F1
#
_cell.length_a   1.000
_cell.length_b   1.000
_cell.length_c   1.000
_cell.angle_alpha   90.00
_cell.angle_beta   90.00
_cell.angle_gamma   90.00
#
_symmetry.space_group_name_H-M   'P 1'
#
loop_
_entity.id
_entity.type
_entity.pdbx_description
1 polymer ?
#
loop_
_entity_poly.entity_id
_entity_poly.type
_entity_poly.pdbx_seq_one_letter_code
_entity_poly.pdbx_strand_id
1 'polypeptide(L)'
;MCELNFIPVLADDLLRLVISFLLLMCCIILSFIFAQRKPWNIHFWMCFALFLFCLGGYGYVVHHIYLANTFSYDGFISGASFITVCGLLFTKHKYTTFTDKVFSEKAPILFATFFVFAFIYIVTLKSDFGCIRSYYDLFSEILQIVVYPLLLLFAICTFLYRFSICISVFAISMALFIIENIVFITHAWFAKIRHEIFVEEVACASICIVFGCIAIFVLTRAKRIYKESKDNV
;
A
#
# COMPACT_ATOMS: atom_id res chain seq x y z
N MET A 1 29.02 12.99 2.31
CA MET A 1 28.92 12.51 3.71
C MET A 1 27.45 12.39 4.01
N CYS A 2 26.94 11.17 4.26
CA CYS A 2 25.55 10.96 4.63
C CYS A 2 25.38 11.31 6.12
N GLU A 3 24.90 12.52 6.39
CA GLU A 3 24.53 12.96 7.73
C GLU A 3 23.11 12.48 8.05
N LEU A 4 23.01 11.26 8.59
CA LEU A 4 21.80 10.76 9.21
C LEU A 4 21.60 11.48 10.54
N ASN A 5 20.84 12.59 10.53
CA ASN A 5 20.26 13.08 11.77
C ASN A 5 19.21 12.07 12.24
N PHE A 6 19.38 11.59 13.46
CA PHE A 6 18.52 10.60 14.10
C PHE A 6 17.10 11.17 14.26
N ILE A 7 16.12 10.62 13.54
CA ILE A 7 14.70 10.80 13.91
C ILE A 7 14.48 10.08 15.24
N PRO A 8 13.66 10.58 16.17
CA PRO A 8 13.12 9.73 17.21
C PRO A 8 12.31 8.61 16.55
N VAL A 9 12.87 7.39 16.60
CA VAL A 9 12.31 6.09 16.20
C VAL A 9 10.79 6.00 16.41
N LEU A 10 10.31 6.56 17.53
CA LEU A 10 8.90 6.61 17.93
C LEU A 10 7.95 7.23 16.88
N ALA A 11 8.39 8.24 16.12
CA ALA A 11 7.54 8.89 15.11
C ALA A 11 7.33 8.01 13.87
N ASP A 12 8.33 7.20 13.51
CA ASP A 12 8.26 6.25 12.39
C ASP A 12 7.33 5.08 12.73
N ASP A 13 7.45 4.54 13.94
CA ASP A 13 6.63 3.42 14.42
C ASP A 13 5.15 3.78 14.55
N LEU A 14 4.85 4.96 15.09
CA LEU A 14 3.46 5.43 15.25
C LEU A 14 2.81 5.68 13.88
N LEU A 15 3.56 6.23 12.93
CA LEU A 15 3.07 6.40 11.57
C LEU A 15 2.84 5.05 10.88
N ARG A 16 3.77 4.09 11.03
CA ARG A 16 3.62 2.73 10.48
C ARG A 16 2.33 2.08 10.99
N LEU A 17 2.03 2.26 12.28
CA LEU A 17 0.79 1.79 12.90
C LEU A 17 -0.46 2.44 12.27
N VAL A 18 -0.45 3.76 12.08
CA VAL A 18 -1.54 4.51 11.44
C VAL A 18 -1.75 4.06 9.98
N ILE A 19 -0.68 3.94 9.21
CA ILE A 19 -0.71 3.46 7.82
C ILE A 19 -1.28 2.04 7.77
N SER A 20 -0.81 1.15 8.66
CA SER A 20 -1.30 -0.24 8.74
C SER A 20 -2.79 -0.30 9.08
N PHE A 21 -3.27 0.57 9.99
CA PHE A 21 -4.67 0.64 10.36
C PHE A 21 -5.55 1.12 9.19
N LEU A 22 -5.13 2.18 8.48
CA LEU A 22 -5.85 2.69 7.32
C LEU A 22 -5.92 1.67 6.19
N LEU A 23 -4.83 0.94 5.96
CA LEU A 23 -4.75 -0.12 4.96
C LEU A 23 -5.68 -1.29 5.31
N LEU A 24 -5.75 -1.68 6.59
CA LEU A 24 -6.72 -2.65 7.10
C LEU A 24 -8.16 -2.19 6.83
N MET A 25 -8.49 -0.92 7.14
CA MET A 25 -9.82 -0.36 6.88
C MET A 25 -10.16 -0.37 5.39
N CYS A 26 -9.21 -0.02 4.51
CA CYS A 26 -9.39 -0.14 3.06
C CYS A 26 -9.71 -1.59 2.65
N CYS A 27 -8.99 -2.57 3.19
CA CYS A 27 -9.21 -3.99 2.91
C CYS A 27 -10.59 -4.47 3.39
N ILE A 28 -11.04 -4.02 4.56
CA ILE A 28 -12.37 -4.33 5.10
C ILE A 28 -13.47 -3.76 4.20
N ILE A 29 -13.37 -2.48 3.82
CA ILE A 29 -14.37 -1.86 2.94
C ILE A 29 -14.37 -2.53 1.55
N LEU A 30 -13.20 -2.84 1.01
CA LEU A 30 -13.06 -3.56 -0.26
C LEU A 30 -13.73 -4.94 -0.20
N SER A 31 -13.52 -5.68 0.89
CA SER A 31 -14.20 -6.95 1.17
C SER A 31 -15.71 -6.79 1.19
N PHE A 32 -16.24 -5.76 1.84
CA PHE A 32 -17.68 -5.48 1.84
C PHE A 32 -18.23 -5.17 0.44
N ILE A 33 -17.50 -4.40 -0.38
CA ILE A 33 -17.88 -4.11 -1.78
C ILE A 33 -18.02 -5.41 -2.58
N PHE A 34 -17.08 -6.34 -2.42
CA PHE A 34 -17.11 -7.61 -3.14
C PHE A 34 -18.13 -8.60 -2.58
N ALA A 35 -18.13 -8.84 -1.27
CA ALA A 35 -18.96 -9.86 -0.63
C ALA A 35 -20.44 -9.46 -0.60
N GLN A 36 -20.75 -8.19 -0.33
CA GLN A 36 -22.13 -7.69 -0.23
C GLN A 36 -22.63 -7.04 -1.53
N ARG A 37 -21.84 -7.06 -2.61
CA ARG A 37 -22.17 -6.41 -3.89
C ARG A 37 -22.61 -4.95 -3.71
N LYS A 38 -21.95 -4.22 -2.81
CA LYS A 38 -22.25 -2.81 -2.54
C LYS A 38 -21.67 -1.93 -3.66
N PRO A 39 -22.35 -0.83 -4.03
CA PRO A 39 -21.79 0.12 -5.00
C PRO A 39 -20.45 0.67 -4.50
N TRP A 40 -19.69 1.29 -5.41
CA TRP A 40 -18.43 1.93 -5.06
C TRP A 40 -18.64 2.84 -3.85
N ASN A 41 -18.01 2.48 -2.75
CA ASN A 41 -18.27 3.14 -1.49
C ASN A 41 -17.35 4.35 -1.39
N ILE A 42 -17.92 5.55 -1.28
CA ILE A 42 -17.17 6.79 -1.09
C ILE A 42 -16.24 6.66 0.13
N HIS A 43 -16.65 5.90 1.16
CA HIS A 43 -15.82 5.61 2.33
C HIS A 43 -14.51 4.90 1.99
N PHE A 44 -14.47 4.02 0.97
CA PHE A 44 -13.22 3.40 0.51
C PHE A 44 -12.26 4.47 0.00
N TRP A 45 -12.74 5.34 -0.89
CA TRP A 45 -11.93 6.40 -1.47
C TRP A 45 -11.48 7.43 -0.44
N MET A 46 -12.30 7.73 0.57
CA MET A 46 -11.89 8.57 1.70
C MET A 46 -10.77 7.92 2.52
N CYS A 47 -10.93 6.66 2.92
CA CYS A 47 -9.88 5.94 3.66
C CYS A 47 -8.59 5.83 2.84
N PHE A 48 -8.72 5.60 1.53
CA PHE A 48 -7.61 5.50 0.61
C PHE A 48 -6.92 6.86 0.41
N ALA A 49 -7.68 7.95 0.29
CA ALA A 49 -7.15 9.31 0.24
C ALA A 49 -6.36 9.64 1.51
N LEU A 50 -6.89 9.28 2.68
CA LEU A 50 -6.24 9.51 3.96
C LEU A 50 -4.96 8.67 4.09
N PHE A 51 -4.99 7.41 3.66
CA PHE A 51 -3.79 6.55 3.56
C PHE A 51 -2.70 7.20 2.69
N LEU A 52 -3.07 7.66 1.49
CA LEU A 52 -2.15 8.33 0.58
C LEU A 52 -1.64 9.66 1.14
N PHE A 53 -2.48 10.40 1.86
CA PHE A 53 -2.09 11.63 2.54
C PHE A 53 -1.08 11.37 3.66
N CYS A 54 -1.28 10.34 4.48
CA CYS A 54 -0.30 9.93 5.50
C CYS A 54 1.03 9.50 4.88
N LEU A 55 0.98 8.72 3.79
CA LEU A 55 2.18 8.24 3.09
C LEU A 55 2.92 9.37 2.38
N GLY A 56 2.18 10.28 1.72
CA GLY A 56 2.71 11.50 1.15
C GLY A 56 3.32 12.41 2.22
N GLY A 57 2.59 12.71 3.29
CA GLY A 57 3.06 13.52 4.42
C GLY A 57 4.33 12.96 5.05
N TYR A 58 4.46 11.64 5.17
CA TYR A 58 5.71 11.02 5.56
C TYR A 58 6.83 11.28 4.56
N GLY A 59 6.60 11.03 3.27
CA GLY A 59 7.56 11.35 2.21
C GLY A 59 7.99 12.83 2.23
N TYR A 60 7.09 13.76 2.54
CA TYR A 60 7.41 15.18 2.71
C TYR A 60 8.40 15.43 3.84
N VAL A 61 8.07 14.90 5.03
CA VAL A 61 8.86 15.05 6.25
C VAL A 61 10.23 14.41 6.06
N VAL A 62 10.27 13.24 5.44
CA VAL A 62 11.52 12.54 5.13
C VAL A 62 12.38 13.36 4.16
N HIS A 63 11.80 13.84 3.07
CA HIS A 63 12.50 14.63 2.04
C HIS A 63 13.00 15.99 2.56
N HIS A 64 12.24 16.67 3.42
CA HIS A 64 12.60 18.01 3.92
C HIS A 64 13.54 17.99 5.12
N ILE A 65 13.55 16.91 5.91
CA ILE A 65 14.39 16.82 7.11
C ILE A 65 15.69 16.04 6.84
N TYR A 66 15.74 15.08 5.91
CA TYR A 66 16.85 14.10 5.80
C TYR A 66 17.61 14.07 4.45
N LEU A 67 17.53 15.14 3.64
CA LEU A 67 18.03 15.28 2.25
C LEU A 67 17.08 14.79 1.13
N ALA A 68 17.21 15.46 -0.02
CA ALA A 68 16.35 15.47 -1.21
C ALA A 68 16.27 14.17 -2.07
N ASN A 69 16.60 12.99 -1.52
CA ASN A 69 16.99 11.84 -2.34
C ASN A 69 16.19 10.55 -2.17
N THR A 70 14.97 10.59 -1.63
CA THR A 70 14.25 9.34 -1.31
C THR A 70 12.88 9.19 -1.97
N PHE A 71 12.23 10.25 -2.44
CA PHE A 71 10.94 10.13 -3.11
C PHE A 71 10.70 11.32 -4.03
N SER A 72 10.23 11.09 -5.26
CA SER A 72 9.53 12.15 -6.00
C SER A 72 8.18 12.37 -5.32
N TYR A 73 8.22 13.12 -4.23
CA TYR A 73 7.09 13.54 -3.43
C TYR A 73 5.96 14.08 -4.33
N ASP A 74 6.33 14.94 -5.27
CA ASP A 74 5.41 15.55 -6.22
C ASP A 74 4.80 14.54 -7.19
N GLY A 75 5.58 13.56 -7.69
CA GLY A 75 5.10 12.52 -8.60
C GLY A 75 4.17 11.51 -7.93
N PHE A 76 4.51 11.09 -6.70
CA PHE A 76 3.66 10.18 -5.93
C PHE A 76 2.36 10.84 -5.50
N ILE A 77 2.40 12.07 -4.98
CA ILE A 77 1.19 12.78 -4.54
C ILE A 77 0.32 13.19 -5.71
N SER A 78 0.88 13.65 -6.82
CA SER A 78 0.10 13.97 -8.02
C SER A 78 -0.57 12.72 -8.61
N GLY A 79 0.13 11.58 -8.66
CA GLY A 79 -0.46 10.31 -9.07
C GLY A 79 -1.54 9.81 -8.11
N ALA A 80 -1.26 9.82 -6.81
CA ALA A 80 -2.16 9.41 -5.74
C ALA A 80 -3.44 10.26 -5.71
N SER A 81 -3.31 11.58 -5.83
CA SER A 81 -4.44 12.52 -5.90
C SER A 81 -5.23 12.36 -7.19
N PHE A 82 -4.58 12.23 -8.34
CA PHE A 82 -5.26 11.99 -9.62
C PHE A 82 -6.09 10.69 -9.57
N ILE A 83 -5.49 9.60 -9.08
CA ILE A 83 -6.16 8.30 -8.96
C ILE A 83 -7.35 8.38 -8.00
N THR A 84 -7.18 9.07 -6.88
CA THR A 84 -8.26 9.24 -5.87
C THR A 84 -9.40 10.09 -6.42
N VAL A 85 -9.08 11.18 -7.12
CA VAL A 85 -10.06 12.07 -7.76
C VAL A 85 -10.80 11.34 -8.88
N CYS A 86 -10.08 10.64 -9.78
CA CYS A 86 -10.71 9.80 -10.79
C CYS A 86 -11.59 8.71 -10.15
N GLY A 87 -11.11 8.06 -9.09
CA GLY A 87 -11.88 7.07 -8.34
C GLY A 87 -13.19 7.62 -7.78
N LEU A 88 -13.14 8.80 -7.16
CA LEU A 88 -14.32 9.50 -6.65
C LEU A 88 -15.28 9.91 -7.77
N LEU A 89 -14.77 10.50 -8.86
CA LEU A 89 -15.60 10.97 -9.98
C LEU A 89 -16.29 9.84 -10.74
N PHE A 90 -15.62 8.69 -10.87
CA PHE A 90 -16.17 7.51 -11.56
C PHE A 90 -16.94 6.55 -10.64
N THR A 91 -17.14 6.93 -9.37
CA THR A 91 -17.97 6.18 -8.41
C THR A 91 -19.43 6.17 -8.87
N LYS A 92 -19.90 4.99 -9.30
CA LYS A 92 -21.32 4.78 -9.67
C LYS A 92 -22.13 4.35 -8.45
N HIS A 93 -23.35 4.91 -8.32
CA HIS A 93 -24.30 4.55 -7.25
C HIS A 93 -24.89 3.14 -7.36
N LYS A 94 -24.73 2.45 -8.51
CA LYS A 94 -25.19 1.07 -8.70
C LYS A 94 -24.02 0.11 -8.73
N TYR A 95 -24.16 -1.03 -8.05
CA TYR A 95 -23.20 -2.12 -8.14
C TYR A 95 -23.13 -2.68 -9.55
N THR A 96 -21.93 -3.07 -9.93
CA THR A 96 -21.62 -3.66 -11.22
C THR A 96 -20.60 -4.75 -11.01
N THR A 97 -20.80 -5.90 -11.63
CA THR A 97 -19.98 -7.09 -11.46
C THR A 97 -18.54 -6.86 -11.91
N PHE A 98 -17.61 -7.45 -11.16
CA PHE A 98 -16.20 -7.52 -11.52
C PHE A 98 -15.99 -8.61 -12.58
N THR A 99 -15.06 -8.37 -13.51
CA THR A 99 -14.62 -9.37 -14.47
C THR A 99 -13.54 -10.23 -13.85
N ASP A 100 -13.68 -11.55 -13.97
CA ASP A 100 -12.64 -12.52 -13.63
C ASP A 100 -11.77 -12.85 -14.85
N LYS A 101 -12.18 -12.44 -16.05
CA LYS A 101 -11.44 -12.69 -17.28
C LYS A 101 -10.31 -11.67 -17.41
N VAL A 102 -9.07 -12.17 -17.38
CA VAL A 102 -7.85 -11.39 -17.62
C VAL A 102 -7.86 -10.75 -19.01
N PHE A 103 -8.39 -11.46 -20.02
CA PHE A 103 -8.59 -10.96 -21.38
C PHE A 103 -10.01 -10.40 -21.56
N SER A 104 -10.33 -9.29 -20.89
CA SER A 104 -11.54 -8.52 -21.19
C SER A 104 -11.22 -7.35 -22.11
N GLU A 105 -12.24 -6.79 -22.75
CA GLU A 105 -12.13 -5.57 -23.58
C GLU A 105 -11.47 -4.39 -22.84
N LYS A 106 -11.53 -4.40 -21.50
CA LYS A 106 -10.94 -3.36 -20.64
C LYS A 106 -9.48 -3.63 -20.25
N ALA A 107 -8.96 -4.83 -20.52
CA ALA A 107 -7.60 -5.22 -20.14
C ALA A 107 -6.53 -4.38 -20.85
N PRO A 108 -6.62 -4.08 -22.16
CA PRO A 108 -5.63 -3.22 -22.83
C PRO A 108 -5.55 -1.83 -22.20
N ILE A 109 -6.70 -1.25 -21.84
CA ILE A 109 -6.79 0.08 -21.21
C ILE A 109 -6.20 0.04 -19.80
N LEU A 110 -6.46 -1.03 -19.03
CA LEU A 110 -5.84 -1.24 -17.72
C LEU A 110 -4.33 -1.31 -17.81
N PHE A 111 -3.79 -2.11 -18.73
CA PHE A 111 -2.34 -2.26 -18.86
C PHE A 111 -1.70 -0.97 -19.37
N ALA A 112 -2.31 -0.30 -20.35
CA ALA A 112 -1.82 0.98 -20.85
C ALA A 112 -1.76 2.03 -19.73
N THR A 113 -2.83 2.18 -18.94
CA THR A 113 -2.84 3.13 -17.83
C THR A 113 -1.83 2.76 -16.75
N PHE A 114 -1.78 1.49 -16.34
CA PHE A 114 -0.78 1.03 -15.37
C PHE A 114 0.65 1.31 -15.85
N PHE A 115 1.01 0.93 -17.07
CA PHE A 115 2.36 1.13 -17.59
C PHE A 115 2.72 2.60 -17.74
N VAL A 116 1.80 3.46 -18.17
CA VAL A 116 2.05 4.91 -18.27
C VAL A 116 2.33 5.50 -16.89
N PHE A 117 1.48 5.23 -15.89
CA PHE A 117 1.70 5.77 -14.54
C PHE A 117 2.92 5.14 -13.85
N ALA A 118 3.17 3.84 -14.03
CA ALA A 118 4.36 3.17 -13.52
C ALA A 118 5.64 3.73 -14.15
N PHE A 119 5.64 4.00 -15.45
CA PHE A 119 6.78 4.59 -16.15
C PHE A 119 7.04 6.02 -15.67
N ILE A 120 6.00 6.85 -15.53
CA ILE A 120 6.13 8.20 -14.97
C ILE A 120 6.71 8.12 -13.55
N TYR A 121 6.22 7.19 -12.72
CA TYR A 121 6.72 6.98 -11.37
C TYR A 121 8.20 6.59 -11.36
N ILE A 122 8.61 5.59 -12.15
CA ILE A 122 9.99 5.11 -12.22
C ILE A 122 10.94 6.17 -12.79
N VAL A 123 10.54 6.93 -13.81
CA VAL A 123 11.39 7.97 -14.40
C VAL A 123 11.52 9.19 -13.50
N THR A 124 10.51 9.47 -12.67
CA THR A 124 10.58 10.58 -11.72
C THR A 124 11.29 10.21 -10.42
N LEU A 125 11.55 8.93 -10.18
CA LEU A 125 12.30 8.46 -9.02
C LEU A 125 13.71 9.04 -8.99
N LYS A 126 13.98 9.87 -7.99
CA LYS A 126 15.31 10.31 -7.60
C LYS A 126 15.69 9.57 -6.33
N SER A 127 16.26 8.38 -6.49
CA SER A 127 16.82 7.59 -5.37
C SER A 127 18.32 7.49 -5.55
N ASP A 128 19.05 7.75 -4.46
CA ASP A 128 20.51 7.67 -4.44
C ASP A 128 20.95 6.42 -3.66
N PHE A 129 20.91 5.27 -4.35
CA PHE A 129 21.25 3.95 -3.78
C PHE A 129 22.71 3.84 -3.28
N GLY A 130 23.52 4.89 -3.44
CA GLY A 130 24.90 4.96 -2.95
C GLY A 130 25.05 5.11 -1.43
N CYS A 131 23.96 5.38 -0.69
CA CYS A 131 24.01 5.63 0.76
C CYS A 131 23.50 4.45 1.63
N ILE A 132 23.48 3.24 1.08
CA ILE A 132 22.98 2.03 1.75
C ILE A 132 24.05 1.47 2.70
N ARG A 133 23.76 1.38 4.00
CA ARG A 133 24.67 0.85 5.02
C ARG A 133 24.44 -0.63 5.34
N SER A 134 23.25 -1.17 5.10
CA SER A 134 22.88 -2.55 5.41
C SER A 134 22.05 -3.20 4.29
N TYR A 135 22.11 -4.52 4.18
CA TYR A 135 21.21 -5.30 3.32
C TYR A 135 19.74 -5.15 3.74
N TYR A 136 19.49 -4.89 5.03
CA TYR A 136 18.16 -4.57 5.54
C TYR A 136 17.65 -3.26 4.95
N ASP A 137 18.47 -2.21 4.98
CA ASP A 137 18.12 -0.89 4.45
C ASP A 137 17.83 -0.98 2.96
N LEU A 138 18.66 -1.72 2.19
CA LEU A 138 18.43 -1.96 0.76
C LEU A 138 17.10 -2.67 0.50
N PHE A 139 16.81 -3.73 1.27
CA PHE A 139 15.58 -4.48 1.12
C PHE A 139 14.35 -3.62 1.42
N SER A 140 14.35 -2.92 2.55
CA SER A 140 13.25 -2.04 2.96
C SER A 140 13.05 -0.89 1.97
N GLU A 141 14.14 -0.27 1.50
CA GLU A 141 14.10 0.82 0.54
C GLU A 141 13.51 0.37 -0.80
N ILE A 142 13.94 -0.77 -1.36
CA ILE A 142 13.34 -1.32 -2.60
C ILE A 142 11.86 -1.63 -2.39
N LEU A 143 11.50 -2.21 -1.24
CA LEU A 143 10.12 -2.60 -0.97
C LEU A 143 9.21 -1.37 -0.89
N GLN A 144 9.64 -0.33 -0.16
CA GLN A 144 8.88 0.89 0.09
C GLN A 144 8.84 1.83 -1.10
N ILE A 145 9.94 1.94 -1.85
CA ILE A 145 10.07 2.89 -2.96
C ILE A 145 9.58 2.27 -4.27
N VAL A 146 9.83 0.99 -4.53
CA VAL A 146 9.51 0.41 -5.83
C VAL A 146 8.30 -0.51 -5.74
N VAL A 147 8.35 -1.47 -4.82
CA VAL A 147 7.41 -2.60 -4.82
C VAL A 147 6.01 -2.17 -4.38
N TYR A 148 5.86 -1.55 -3.20
CA TYR A 148 4.53 -1.15 -2.71
C TYR A 148 3.82 -0.12 -3.58
N PRO A 149 4.47 0.98 -4.03
CA PRO A 149 3.79 1.98 -4.84
C PRO A 149 3.28 1.39 -6.16
N LEU A 150 4.05 0.52 -6.80
CA LEU A 150 3.65 -0.17 -8.03
C LEU A 150 2.56 -1.22 -7.78
N LEU A 151 2.64 -2.00 -6.71
CA LEU A 151 1.59 -2.96 -6.32
C LEU A 151 0.28 -2.25 -6.01
N LEU A 152 0.33 -1.17 -5.25
CA LEU A 152 -0.83 -0.36 -4.88
C LEU A 152 -1.43 0.28 -6.14
N LEU A 153 -0.60 0.87 -7.01
CA LEU A 153 -1.01 1.40 -8.31
C LEU A 153 -1.74 0.34 -9.13
N PHE A 154 -1.16 -0.86 -9.26
CA PHE A 154 -1.79 -1.97 -9.97
C PHE A 154 -3.10 -2.41 -9.31
N ALA A 155 -3.16 -2.47 -7.98
CA ALA A 155 -4.35 -2.83 -7.22
C ALA A 155 -5.49 -1.84 -7.48
N ILE A 156 -5.18 -0.55 -7.57
CA ILE A 156 -6.19 0.49 -7.84
C ILE A 156 -6.60 0.49 -9.30
N CYS A 157 -5.67 0.36 -10.25
CA CYS A 157 -6.00 0.22 -11.67
C CYS A 157 -6.93 -0.98 -11.88
N THR A 158 -6.58 -2.14 -11.33
CA THR A 158 -7.43 -3.34 -11.40
C THR A 158 -8.78 -3.13 -10.74
N PHE A 159 -8.85 -2.41 -9.62
CA PHE A 159 -10.11 -2.03 -8.97
C PHE A 159 -10.97 -1.09 -9.85
N LEU A 160 -10.37 -0.02 -10.41
CA LEU A 160 -11.01 0.98 -11.27
C LEU A 160 -11.62 0.33 -12.52
N TYR A 161 -10.87 -0.54 -13.18
CA TYR A 161 -11.32 -1.28 -14.36
C TYR A 161 -12.13 -2.54 -14.03
N ARG A 162 -12.39 -2.78 -12.72
CA ARG A 162 -13.27 -3.83 -12.18
C ARG A 162 -12.81 -5.25 -12.45
N PHE A 163 -11.53 -5.52 -12.26
CA PHE A 163 -10.99 -6.86 -12.24
C PHE A 163 -10.98 -7.42 -10.83
N SER A 164 -11.49 -8.64 -10.64
CA SER A 164 -11.48 -9.31 -9.32
C SER A 164 -10.08 -9.62 -8.80
N ILE A 165 -9.08 -9.58 -9.69
CA ILE A 165 -7.67 -9.74 -9.34
C ILE A 165 -7.21 -8.71 -8.31
N CYS A 166 -7.87 -7.54 -8.21
CA CYS A 166 -7.52 -6.50 -7.24
C CYS A 166 -7.48 -7.02 -5.80
N ILE A 167 -8.40 -7.92 -5.40
CA ILE A 167 -8.40 -8.54 -4.06
C ILE A 167 -7.10 -9.32 -3.83
N SER A 168 -6.64 -10.03 -4.85
CA SER A 168 -5.43 -10.85 -4.75
C SER A 168 -4.19 -9.96 -4.67
N VAL A 169 -4.16 -8.86 -5.43
CA VAL A 169 -3.07 -7.88 -5.38
C VAL A 169 -2.99 -7.20 -4.02
N PHE A 170 -4.13 -6.78 -3.44
CA PHE A 170 -4.17 -6.23 -2.08
C PHE A 170 -3.70 -7.26 -1.03
N ALA A 171 -4.10 -8.53 -1.16
CA ALA A 171 -3.65 -9.59 -0.25
C ALA A 171 -2.12 -9.84 -0.36
N ILE A 172 -1.56 -9.80 -1.56
CA ILE A 172 -0.10 -9.89 -1.78
C ILE A 172 0.61 -8.70 -1.13
N SER A 173 0.08 -7.48 -1.29
CA SER A 173 0.62 -6.29 -0.63
C SER A 173 0.64 -6.44 0.90
N MET A 174 -0.43 -6.96 1.50
CA MET A 174 -0.47 -7.22 2.95
C MET A 174 0.50 -8.33 3.37
N ALA A 175 0.71 -9.34 2.54
CA ALA A 175 1.66 -10.41 2.84
C ALA A 175 3.12 -9.89 2.82
N LEU A 176 3.47 -9.04 1.86
CA LEU A 176 4.77 -8.37 1.82
C LEU A 176 4.95 -7.45 3.03
N PHE A 177 3.90 -6.75 3.46
CA PHE A 177 3.91 -5.93 4.67
C PHE A 177 4.18 -6.74 5.94
N ILE A 178 3.61 -7.95 6.05
CA ILE A 178 3.94 -8.86 7.15
C ILE A 178 5.42 -9.26 7.10
N ILE A 179 5.93 -9.64 5.92
CA ILE A 179 7.34 -10.05 5.75
C ILE A 179 8.28 -8.92 6.16
N GLU A 180 8.02 -7.69 5.72
CA GLU A 180 8.80 -6.51 6.10
C GLU A 180 8.84 -6.31 7.62
N ASN A 181 7.69 -6.39 8.30
CA ASN A 181 7.63 -6.24 9.75
C ASN A 181 8.36 -7.38 10.49
N ILE A 182 8.32 -8.61 9.96
CA ILE A 182 9.11 -9.73 10.51
C ILE A 182 10.61 -9.45 10.36
N VAL A 183 11.04 -9.03 9.16
CA VAL A 183 12.44 -8.71 8.89
C VAL A 183 12.91 -7.55 9.78
N PHE A 184 12.07 -6.53 9.98
CA PHE A 184 12.34 -5.42 10.89
C PHE A 184 12.56 -5.90 12.33
N ILE A 185 11.69 -6.76 12.86
CA ILE A 185 11.85 -7.34 14.20
C ILE A 185 13.17 -8.12 14.30
N THR A 186 13.50 -8.93 13.28
CA THR A 186 14.77 -9.67 13.28
C THR A 186 15.97 -8.74 13.27
N HIS A 187 15.95 -7.68 12.47
CA HIS A 187 17.01 -6.68 12.41
C HIS A 187 17.18 -5.97 13.76
N ALA A 188 16.09 -5.50 14.37
CA ALA A 188 16.09 -4.86 15.68
C ALA A 188 16.71 -5.78 16.76
N TRP A 189 16.45 -7.09 16.68
CA TRP A 189 17.00 -8.09 17.60
C TRP A 189 18.52 -8.22 17.48
N PHE A 190 19.05 -8.23 16.25
CA PHE A 190 20.48 -8.37 15.99
C PHE A 190 21.27 -7.05 16.18
N ALA A 191 20.63 -5.90 16.03
CA ALA A 191 21.27 -4.59 16.07
C ALA A 191 21.63 -4.07 17.48
N LYS A 192 21.33 -4.82 18.56
CA LYS A 192 21.60 -4.43 19.97
C LYS A 192 21.09 -3.02 20.33
N ILE A 193 19.85 -2.71 19.93
CA ILE A 193 19.16 -1.46 20.29
C ILE A 193 18.92 -1.42 21.82
N ARG A 194 18.87 -0.23 22.42
CA ARG A 194 18.54 -0.07 23.86
C ARG A 194 17.19 -0.76 24.15
N HIS A 195 17.11 -1.48 25.27
CA HIS A 195 15.97 -2.33 25.62
C HIS A 195 14.60 -1.63 25.55
N GLU A 196 14.49 -0.37 25.96
CA GLU A 196 13.21 0.37 25.96
C GLU A 196 12.71 0.64 24.54
N ILE A 197 13.59 1.12 23.65
CA ILE A 197 13.29 1.40 22.23
C ILE A 197 12.97 0.09 21.50
N PHE A 198 13.69 -0.97 21.82
CA PHE A 198 13.45 -2.30 21.24
C PHE A 198 12.06 -2.85 21.55
N VAL A 199 11.54 -2.65 22.77
CA VAL A 199 10.20 -3.15 23.14
C VAL A 199 9.10 -2.40 22.38
N GLU A 200 9.23 -1.08 22.22
CA GLU A 200 8.26 -0.26 21.48
C GLU A 200 8.22 -0.61 19.99
N GLU A 201 9.39 -0.74 19.34
CA GLU A 201 9.53 -1.12 17.93
C GLU A 201 8.90 -2.50 17.66
N VAL A 202 9.23 -3.49 18.50
CA VAL A 202 8.71 -4.86 18.37
C VAL A 202 7.21 -4.91 18.64
N ALA A 203 6.71 -4.16 19.61
CA ALA A 203 5.28 -4.05 19.89
C ALA A 203 4.53 -3.47 18.68
N CYS A 204 4.98 -2.34 18.13
CA CYS A 204 4.34 -1.72 16.96
C CYS A 204 4.35 -2.66 15.74
N ALA A 205 5.49 -3.28 15.45
CA ALA A 205 5.62 -4.22 14.34
C ALA A 205 4.73 -5.47 14.54
N SER A 206 4.62 -5.98 15.77
CA SER A 206 3.74 -7.12 16.07
C SER A 206 2.26 -6.78 15.84
N ILE A 207 1.81 -5.57 16.23
CA ILE A 207 0.44 -5.11 15.97
C ILE A 207 0.20 -4.96 14.46
N CYS A 208 1.17 -4.42 13.72
CA CYS A 208 1.11 -4.32 12.26
C CYS A 208 0.98 -5.70 11.59
N ILE A 209 1.70 -6.72 12.08
CA ILE A 209 1.56 -8.11 11.61
C ILE A 209 0.14 -8.63 11.85
N VAL A 210 -0.42 -8.39 13.05
CA VAL A 210 -1.79 -8.80 13.36
C VAL A 210 -2.80 -8.14 12.41
N PHE A 211 -2.67 -6.83 12.16
CA PHE A 211 -3.50 -6.12 11.18
C PHE A 211 -3.34 -6.70 9.76
N GLY A 212 -2.11 -7.03 9.35
CA GLY A 212 -1.80 -7.72 8.11
C GLY A 212 -2.56 -9.05 7.96
N CYS A 213 -2.47 -9.91 8.97
CA CYS A 213 -3.13 -11.21 9.00
C CYS A 213 -4.66 -11.08 8.91
N ILE A 214 -5.26 -10.15 9.68
CA ILE A 214 -6.69 -9.89 9.65
C ILE A 214 -7.12 -9.43 8.25
N ALA A 215 -6.37 -8.52 7.62
CA ALA A 215 -6.68 -8.03 6.29
C ALA A 215 -6.66 -9.16 5.24
N ILE A 216 -5.63 -10.00 5.24
CA ILE A 216 -5.52 -11.16 4.33
C ILE A 216 -6.70 -12.11 4.54
N PHE A 217 -7.05 -12.41 5.79
CA PHE A 217 -8.17 -13.28 6.12
C PHE A 217 -9.49 -12.73 5.57
N VAL A 218 -9.76 -11.44 5.81
CA VAL A 218 -10.96 -10.74 5.35
C VAL A 218 -11.05 -10.72 3.82
N LEU A 219 -9.95 -10.41 3.12
CA LEU A 219 -9.88 -10.40 1.67
C LEU A 219 -10.07 -11.78 1.06
N THR A 220 -9.43 -12.80 1.63
CA THR A 220 -9.53 -14.19 1.14
C THR A 220 -10.94 -14.73 1.32
N ARG A 221 -11.57 -14.44 2.47
CA ARG A 221 -12.97 -14.78 2.73
C ARG A 221 -13.90 -14.08 1.74
N ALA A 222 -13.69 -12.79 1.47
CA ALA A 222 -14.49 -12.03 0.51
C ALA A 222 -14.39 -12.61 -0.91
N LYS A 223 -13.18 -12.97 -1.35
CA LYS A 223 -12.96 -13.61 -2.65
C LYS A 223 -13.72 -14.94 -2.76
N ARG A 224 -13.70 -15.75 -1.70
CA ARG A 224 -14.43 -17.02 -1.64
C ARG A 224 -15.95 -16.81 -1.74
N ILE A 225 -16.51 -15.92 -0.92
CA ILE A 225 -17.94 -15.59 -0.94
C ILE A 225 -18.37 -15.05 -2.31
N TYR A 226 -17.55 -14.19 -2.91
CA TYR A 226 -17.83 -13.63 -4.24
C TYR A 226 -17.90 -14.73 -5.31
N LYS A 227 -16.97 -15.70 -5.29
CA LYS A 227 -16.97 -16.83 -6.21
C LYS A 227 -18.20 -17.72 -6.02
N GLU A 228 -18.50 -18.12 -4.78
CA GLU A 228 -19.67 -18.94 -4.44
C GLU A 228 -20.99 -18.26 -4.83
N SER A 229 -21.11 -16.95 -4.60
CA SER A 229 -22.29 -16.15 -4.98
C SER A 229 -22.47 -16.02 -6.50
N LYS A 230 -21.41 -16.19 -7.28
CA LYS A 230 -21.45 -16.11 -8.73
C LYS A 230 -21.76 -17.46 -9.38
N ASP A 231 -21.23 -18.55 -8.82
CA ASP A 231 -21.49 -19.91 -9.31
C ASP A 231 -22.95 -20.35 -9.06
N ASN A 232 -23.64 -19.70 -8.11
CA ASN A 232 -25.05 -19.95 -7.77
C ASN A 232 -26.07 -19.07 -8.55
N VAL A 233 -25.62 -18.24 -9.49
CA VAL A 233 -26.46 -17.36 -10.34
C VAL A 233 -26.29 -17.77 -11.80
#